data_AF-A0A7V9LBM6-F1
#
_entry.id   AF-A0A7V9LBM6-F1
#
_cell.length_a   1.000
_cell.length_b   1.000
_cell.length_c   1.000
_cell.angle_alpha   90.00
_cell.angle_beta   90.00
_cell.angle_gamma   90.00
#
_symmetry.space_group_name_H-M   'P 1'
#
loop_
_entity.id
_entity.type
_entity.pdbx_description
1 polymer ?
#
loop_
_entity_poly.entity_id
_entity_poly.type
_entity_poly.pdbx_seq_one_letter_code
_entity_poly.pdbx_strand_id
1 'polypeptide(L)'
;MCMFSGHVEQVSATKIFAGDLADGRQALIYSMTVTVGKPLAMVLPLPVPAHGPEDAVDFVNLDGYADLFTDLGKAFAKRGTYPQAFARSLSPTGMGRLVVHEVGAFVASYVPHSRDFARLDPRFRLPPNILAALPHYADWGFAVFQLDPGKQKEIHPMALRFPRRVPGAIYFPLTHVHDGYLPEIAELDHALYCQVSPLMGTLLEWDPSHAPLGNYVDGSRAHGLIDPAMGGRASVMSGPAPNRDLWLQPPAGLTLDDLSGQGDSFTYRVRTVFHYAWSRYHLEPEWHDTSANKLPALCRGIREGLVELTARNARAWQLGPYSTKLQPYFMNGDQLWIGNDYTTGQRVEEPLGPGRIAFRPFGELVEQQDISLSFAQLPNQDDARAINCALSEMLDQIVDDA
;
A
#
# COMPACT_ATOMS: atom_id res chain seq x y z
N MET A 1 -14.96 9.90 5.17
CA MET A 1 -13.58 9.51 4.85
C MET A 1 -12.67 10.55 5.45
N CYS A 2 -11.73 10.13 6.30
CA CYS A 2 -11.19 10.91 7.43
C CYS A 2 -12.20 11.26 8.53
N MET A 3 -11.67 11.85 9.60
CA MET A 3 -12.37 12.31 10.79
C MET A 3 -12.85 13.76 10.62
N PHE A 4 -14.08 14.06 11.01
CA PHE A 4 -14.63 15.42 10.99
C PHE A 4 -15.15 15.85 12.36
N SER A 5 -15.06 17.15 12.65
CA SER A 5 -15.59 17.76 13.88
C SER A 5 -17.13 17.86 13.94
N GLY A 6 -17.84 17.45 12.89
CA GLY A 6 -19.29 17.56 12.78
C GLY A 6 -19.88 16.78 11.61
N HIS A 7 -21.14 17.07 11.27
CA HIS A 7 -21.85 16.41 10.17
C HIS A 7 -21.30 16.79 8.79
N VAL A 8 -21.09 15.78 7.95
CA VAL A 8 -20.70 15.91 6.54
C VAL A 8 -21.73 15.16 5.69
N GLU A 9 -22.25 15.82 4.66
CA GLU A 9 -23.34 15.27 3.81
C GLU A 9 -22.82 14.20 2.84
N GLN A 10 -21.56 14.32 2.40
CA GLN A 10 -20.86 13.36 1.52
C GLN A 10 -19.35 13.60 1.56
N VAL A 11 -18.58 12.52 1.47
CA VAL A 11 -17.15 12.53 1.09
C VAL A 11 -16.94 11.46 0.04
N SER A 12 -16.23 11.78 -1.04
CA SER A 12 -15.84 10.83 -2.10
C SER A 12 -14.57 11.31 -2.82
N ALA A 13 -14.07 10.55 -3.78
CA ALA A 13 -12.87 10.89 -4.57
C ALA A 13 -11.63 11.16 -3.72
N THR A 14 -11.44 10.41 -2.62
CA THR A 14 -10.32 10.64 -1.71
C THR A 14 -9.02 10.26 -2.41
N LYS A 15 -8.02 11.13 -2.36
CA LYS A 15 -6.70 10.94 -2.98
C LYS A 15 -5.66 11.25 -1.90
N ILE A 16 -4.83 10.27 -1.55
CA ILE A 16 -3.79 10.43 -0.54
C ILE A 16 -2.45 10.04 -1.14
N PHE A 17 -1.45 10.91 -1.03
CA PHE A 17 -0.05 10.58 -1.27
C PHE A 17 0.71 10.57 0.06
N ALA A 18 1.48 9.52 0.32
CA ALA A 18 2.40 9.44 1.45
C ALA A 18 3.82 9.10 0.98
N GLY A 19 4.83 9.89 1.34
CA GLY A 19 6.20 9.76 0.85
C GLY A 19 7.24 9.76 1.96
N ASP A 20 8.27 8.92 1.82
CA ASP A 20 9.48 8.98 2.66
C ASP A 20 10.28 10.26 2.35
N LEU A 21 10.80 10.95 3.37
CA LEU A 21 11.68 12.11 3.23
C LEU A 21 13.04 11.84 3.87
N ALA A 22 14.11 12.27 3.19
CA ALA A 22 15.50 11.97 3.54
C ALA A 22 15.97 12.53 4.91
N ASP A 23 15.21 13.42 5.53
CA ASP A 23 15.42 13.96 6.88
C ASP A 23 14.73 13.11 7.98
N GLY A 24 14.14 11.96 7.62
CA GLY A 24 13.38 11.09 8.52
C GLY A 24 11.92 11.47 8.68
N ARG A 25 11.46 12.59 8.09
CA ARG A 25 10.05 12.96 8.06
C ARG A 25 9.27 12.10 7.06
N GLN A 26 7.96 12.29 7.04
CA GLN A 26 7.04 11.80 6.02
C GLN A 26 6.35 13.00 5.37
N ALA A 27 6.25 12.99 4.04
CA ALA A 27 5.34 13.84 3.28
C ALA A 27 3.93 13.23 3.27
N LEU A 28 2.90 14.04 3.49
CA LEU A 28 1.49 13.64 3.35
C LEU A 28 0.74 14.71 2.57
N ILE A 29 0.11 14.32 1.47
CA ILE A 29 -0.75 15.17 0.63
C ILE A 29 -2.13 14.52 0.57
N TYR A 30 -3.19 15.30 0.76
CA TYR A 30 -4.56 14.81 0.84
C TYR A 30 -5.51 15.69 0.01
N SER A 31 -6.39 15.07 -0.77
CA SER A 31 -7.47 15.72 -1.53
C SER A 31 -8.74 14.84 -1.49
N MET A 32 -9.92 15.45 -1.65
CA MET A 32 -11.22 14.77 -1.65
C MET A 32 -12.29 15.66 -2.27
N THR A 33 -13.41 15.10 -2.72
CA THR A 33 -14.64 15.85 -3.00
C THR A 33 -15.54 15.82 -1.76
N VAL A 34 -15.96 16.98 -1.27
CA VAL A 34 -16.70 17.09 -0.01
C VAL A 34 -18.00 17.91 -0.13
N THR A 35 -19.01 17.51 0.64
CA THR A 35 -20.33 18.14 0.71
C THR A 35 -20.63 18.48 2.16
N VAL A 36 -20.68 19.76 2.48
CA VAL A 36 -20.65 20.33 3.84
C VAL A 36 -21.64 21.49 3.93
N GLY A 37 -22.62 21.39 4.84
CA GLY A 37 -23.64 22.44 5.06
C GLY A 37 -23.27 23.52 6.08
N LYS A 38 -22.21 23.34 6.89
CA LYS A 38 -21.79 24.27 7.96
C LYS A 38 -20.26 24.24 8.14
N PRO A 39 -19.58 25.33 8.54
CA PRO A 39 -18.14 25.32 8.73
C PRO A 39 -17.74 24.28 9.79
N LEU A 40 -16.85 23.38 9.42
CA LEU A 40 -16.31 22.30 10.26
C LEU A 40 -14.82 22.13 9.99
N ALA A 41 -14.16 21.15 10.62
CA ALA A 41 -12.80 20.77 10.29
C ALA A 41 -12.70 19.29 9.91
N MET A 42 -11.85 19.01 8.94
CA MET A 42 -11.25 17.69 8.76
C MET A 42 -10.06 17.58 9.71
N VAL A 43 -9.91 16.42 10.34
CA VAL A 43 -8.83 16.12 11.28
C VAL A 43 -8.07 14.89 10.79
N LEU A 44 -6.75 15.03 10.64
CA LEU A 44 -5.84 13.92 10.36
C LEU A 44 -5.04 13.61 11.63
N PRO A 45 -5.15 12.41 12.22
CA PRO A 45 -4.18 11.95 13.21
C PRO A 45 -2.80 11.83 12.54
N LEU A 46 -1.74 12.19 13.27
CA LEU A 46 -0.36 12.17 12.79
C LEU A 46 0.52 11.44 13.81
N PRO A 47 1.14 10.30 13.43
CA PRO A 47 2.06 9.60 14.31
C PRO A 47 3.42 10.30 14.32
N VAL A 48 3.47 11.43 15.00
CA VAL A 48 4.69 12.12 15.43
C VAL A 48 5.29 11.42 16.66
N PRO A 49 6.60 11.60 16.95
CA PRO A 49 7.18 11.23 18.23
C PRO A 49 6.38 11.81 19.41
N ALA A 50 6.21 11.01 20.46
CA ALA A 50 5.49 11.43 21.66
C ALA A 50 6.11 12.69 22.27
N HIS A 51 5.27 13.66 22.65
CA HIS A 51 5.69 14.95 23.19
C HIS A 51 6.55 15.82 22.23
N GLY A 52 6.40 15.64 20.92
CA GLY A 52 6.95 16.55 19.92
C GLY A 52 6.49 18.02 20.10
N PRO A 53 7.29 18.99 19.64
CA PRO A 53 7.02 20.42 19.84
C PRO A 53 5.85 20.94 18.99
N GLU A 54 5.39 22.17 19.28
CA GLU A 54 4.24 22.78 18.59
C GLU A 54 4.50 23.15 17.11
N ASP A 55 5.76 23.11 16.67
CA ASP A 55 6.23 23.37 15.32
C ASP A 55 6.70 22.10 14.58
N ALA A 56 6.42 20.90 15.11
CA ALA A 56 6.85 19.63 14.51
C ALA A 56 6.30 19.37 13.09
N VAL A 57 5.22 20.04 12.68
CA VAL A 57 4.53 19.82 11.41
C VAL A 57 4.60 21.07 10.54
N ASP A 58 5.30 20.97 9.42
CA ASP A 58 5.30 22.04 8.41
C ASP A 58 4.12 21.79 7.48
N PHE A 59 3.16 22.72 7.44
CA PHE A 59 2.17 22.75 6.36
C PHE A 59 2.78 23.34 5.10
N VAL A 60 2.48 22.76 3.94
CA VAL A 60 3.04 23.16 2.64
C VAL A 60 1.94 23.69 1.74
N ASN A 61 2.08 24.94 1.30
CA ASN A 61 1.17 25.54 0.34
C ASN A 61 1.37 24.89 -1.03
N LEU A 62 0.30 24.33 -1.61
CA LEU A 62 0.28 23.74 -2.96
C LEU A 62 -0.66 24.51 -3.92
N ASP A 63 -1.08 25.73 -3.63
CA ASP A 63 -2.03 26.52 -4.46
C ASP A 63 -1.60 26.59 -5.94
N GLY A 64 -0.29 26.68 -6.19
CA GLY A 64 0.30 26.63 -7.53
C GLY A 64 0.17 25.28 -8.25
N TYR A 65 -0.40 24.25 -7.61
CA TYR A 65 -0.48 22.88 -8.08
C TYR A 65 -1.78 22.12 -7.73
N ALA A 66 -2.93 22.74 -7.99
CA ALA A 66 -4.24 22.07 -7.87
C ALA A 66 -4.31 20.69 -8.57
N ASP A 67 -3.71 20.57 -9.76
CA ASP A 67 -3.72 19.35 -10.59
C ASP A 67 -2.79 18.21 -10.12
N LEU A 68 -2.11 18.32 -8.96
CA LEU A 68 -1.06 17.38 -8.55
C LEU A 68 -1.48 15.90 -8.64
N PHE A 69 -2.70 15.55 -8.20
CA PHE A 69 -3.18 14.17 -8.29
C PHE A 69 -3.63 13.77 -9.71
N THR A 70 -4.06 14.72 -10.54
CA THR A 70 -4.35 14.50 -11.97
C THR A 70 -3.06 14.20 -12.73
N ASP A 71 -1.96 14.87 -12.37
CA ASP A 71 -0.62 14.63 -12.90
C ASP A 71 -0.04 13.31 -12.40
N LEU A 72 -0.06 13.07 -11.08
CA LEU A 72 0.40 11.83 -10.45
C LEU A 72 -0.35 10.59 -11.00
N GLY A 73 -1.66 10.70 -11.23
CA GLY A 73 -2.47 9.63 -11.83
C GLY A 73 -2.04 9.23 -13.25
N LYS A 74 -1.35 10.11 -14.01
CA LYS A 74 -0.81 9.78 -15.34
C LYS A 74 0.37 8.81 -15.26
N ALA A 75 1.03 8.69 -14.11
CA ALA A 75 2.19 7.81 -13.93
C ALA A 75 1.81 6.32 -13.85
N PHE A 76 0.53 5.99 -13.68
CA PHE A 76 0.01 4.64 -13.47
C PHE A 76 -0.89 4.18 -14.64
N ALA A 77 -1.16 2.88 -14.71
CA ALA A 77 -2.09 2.35 -15.71
C ALA A 77 -3.51 2.89 -15.48
N LYS A 78 -4.22 3.23 -16.57
CA LYS A 78 -5.61 3.71 -16.49
C LYS A 78 -6.56 2.57 -16.08
N ARG A 79 -6.73 2.38 -14.77
CA ARG A 79 -7.84 1.63 -14.18
C ARG A 79 -9.17 2.24 -14.66
N GLY A 80 -10.17 1.39 -14.93
CA GLY A 80 -11.47 1.84 -15.43
C GLY A 80 -12.17 2.78 -14.45
N THR A 81 -12.69 3.90 -14.93
CA THR A 81 -13.35 4.92 -14.09
C THR A 81 -14.72 4.45 -13.62
N TYR A 82 -14.89 4.28 -12.32
CA TYR A 82 -16.20 4.11 -11.68
C TYR A 82 -16.89 5.48 -11.48
N PRO A 83 -18.22 5.59 -11.66
CA PRO A 83 -18.94 6.87 -11.61
C PRO A 83 -19.29 7.33 -10.19
N GLN A 84 -19.27 8.63 -9.95
CA GLN A 84 -19.68 9.27 -8.69
C GLN A 84 -20.95 10.15 -8.87
N ALA A 85 -21.74 10.30 -7.81
CA ALA A 85 -23.03 11.03 -7.83
C ALA A 85 -22.90 12.51 -7.39
N PHE A 86 -23.77 13.40 -7.88
CA PHE A 86 -23.60 14.88 -7.83
C PHE A 86 -24.72 15.71 -7.12
N ALA A 87 -24.38 16.80 -6.39
CA ALA A 87 -25.29 17.79 -5.73
C ALA A 87 -24.63 19.16 -5.34
N ARG A 88 -25.40 20.24 -5.04
CA ARG A 88 -24.98 21.68 -4.88
C ARG A 88 -25.73 22.45 -3.74
N SER A 89 -25.39 23.65 -3.19
CA SER A 89 -24.13 24.45 -2.98
C SER A 89 -24.35 25.63 -1.96
N LEU A 90 -23.26 26.27 -1.45
CA LEU A 90 -23.14 27.61 -0.78
C LEU A 90 -23.25 27.79 0.77
N SER A 91 -22.76 28.95 1.24
CA SER A 91 -22.19 29.22 2.59
C SER A 91 -22.68 30.55 3.21
N PRO A 92 -22.37 30.79 4.50
CA PRO A 92 -21.29 31.73 4.81
C PRO A 92 -20.32 31.24 5.91
N THR A 93 -19.41 32.12 6.35
CA THR A 93 -18.20 31.85 7.16
C THR A 93 -18.29 32.39 8.61
N GLY A 94 -17.19 32.39 9.37
CA GLY A 94 -17.08 33.13 10.63
C GLY A 94 -15.80 32.88 11.45
N MET A 95 -15.28 33.92 12.10
CA MET A 95 -14.06 33.93 12.96
C MET A 95 -14.26 33.19 14.31
N GLY A 96 -13.24 32.95 15.15
CA GLY A 96 -11.77 33.09 15.03
C GLY A 96 -11.10 32.87 16.40
N ARG A 97 -9.97 32.13 16.46
CA ARG A 97 -9.38 31.58 17.71
C ARG A 97 -7.83 31.62 17.71
N LEU A 98 -7.16 30.45 17.77
CA LEU A 98 -5.70 30.28 17.87
C LEU A 98 -4.93 30.85 16.67
N VAL A 99 -3.60 30.84 16.79
CA VAL A 99 -2.66 31.03 15.66
C VAL A 99 -3.07 30.10 14.52
N VAL A 100 -3.33 30.73 13.38
CA VAL A 100 -3.75 30.10 12.13
C VAL A 100 -2.60 30.21 11.14
N HIS A 101 -2.33 29.13 10.42
CA HIS A 101 -1.55 29.19 9.20
C HIS A 101 -2.52 29.31 8.02
N GLU A 102 -2.42 30.41 7.27
CA GLU A 102 -3.01 30.49 5.92
C GLU A 102 -2.08 29.74 4.97
N VAL A 103 -2.47 28.52 4.61
CA VAL A 103 -1.69 27.60 3.79
C VAL A 103 -2.33 27.58 2.41
N GLY A 104 -2.18 28.70 1.71
CA GLY A 104 -2.88 28.92 0.44
C GLY A 104 -4.39 29.00 0.64
N ALA A 105 -5.14 28.16 -0.07
CA ALA A 105 -6.60 28.09 -0.04
C ALA A 105 -7.23 27.59 1.29
N PHE A 106 -6.44 27.30 2.32
CA PHE A 106 -6.91 26.73 3.59
C PHE A 106 -6.37 27.41 4.85
N VAL A 107 -7.22 27.41 5.88
CA VAL A 107 -6.82 27.64 7.27
C VAL A 107 -6.46 26.31 7.92
N ALA A 108 -5.19 26.18 8.33
CA ALA A 108 -4.67 25.00 9.00
C ALA A 108 -4.17 25.29 10.43
N SER A 109 -4.17 24.27 11.27
CA SER A 109 -3.61 24.30 12.62
C SER A 109 -3.07 22.91 13.00
N TYR A 110 -1.96 22.86 13.73
CA TYR A 110 -1.45 21.63 14.33
C TYR A 110 -1.84 21.55 15.82
N VAL A 111 -2.15 20.35 16.29
CA VAL A 111 -2.56 20.05 17.66
C VAL A 111 -1.60 19.00 18.22
N PRO A 112 -0.69 19.35 19.14
CA PRO A 112 0.38 18.43 19.55
C PRO A 112 -0.07 17.21 20.35
N HIS A 113 -1.20 17.29 21.06
CA HIS A 113 -1.80 16.19 21.82
C HIS A 113 -3.32 16.28 21.83
N SER A 114 -4.01 15.17 22.05
CA SER A 114 -5.48 15.08 22.17
C SER A 114 -6.12 16.10 23.13
N ARG A 115 -5.46 16.45 24.24
CA ARG A 115 -5.91 17.50 25.19
C ARG A 115 -5.94 18.91 24.58
N ASP A 116 -5.08 19.19 23.61
CA ASP A 116 -4.87 20.53 23.06
C ASP A 116 -5.98 20.94 22.09
N PHE A 117 -6.88 20.02 21.69
CA PHE A 117 -8.18 20.38 21.10
C PHE A 117 -8.99 21.33 22.00
N ALA A 118 -8.79 21.34 23.32
CA ALA A 118 -9.43 22.30 24.22
C ALA A 118 -9.03 23.77 23.96
N ARG A 119 -7.93 24.01 23.22
CA ARG A 119 -7.46 25.35 22.79
C ARG A 119 -8.12 25.79 21.47
N LEU A 120 -8.48 24.85 20.59
CA LEU A 120 -9.06 25.12 19.26
C LEU A 120 -10.46 25.76 19.31
N ASP A 121 -10.93 26.21 18.15
CA ASP A 121 -12.33 26.57 17.92
C ASP A 121 -13.27 25.38 18.20
N PRO A 122 -14.28 25.49 19.09
CA PRO A 122 -15.30 24.46 19.30
C PRO A 122 -15.97 23.86 18.06
N ARG A 123 -16.05 24.58 16.93
CA ARG A 123 -16.56 24.05 15.64
C ARG A 123 -15.58 23.08 14.97
N PHE A 124 -14.30 23.16 15.33
CA PHE A 124 -13.15 22.45 14.75
C PHE A 124 -12.51 21.49 15.76
N ARG A 125 -13.19 21.20 16.88
CA ARG A 125 -12.78 20.16 17.85
C ARG A 125 -13.46 18.84 17.50
N LEU A 126 -12.73 17.73 17.64
CA LEU A 126 -13.37 16.43 17.79
C LEU A 126 -14.15 16.38 19.12
N PRO A 127 -15.33 15.73 19.17
CA PRO A 127 -16.05 15.52 20.43
C PRO A 127 -15.18 14.75 21.45
N PRO A 128 -15.21 15.10 22.75
CA PRO A 128 -14.40 14.41 23.76
C PRO A 128 -14.65 12.90 23.86
N ASN A 129 -15.89 12.45 23.58
CA ASN A 129 -16.24 11.02 23.53
C ASN A 129 -15.59 10.29 22.34
N ILE A 130 -15.35 10.98 21.21
CA ILE A 130 -14.60 10.42 20.07
C ILE A 130 -13.12 10.27 20.43
N LEU A 131 -12.52 11.29 21.06
CA LEU A 131 -11.13 11.21 21.51
C LEU A 131 -10.93 10.09 22.55
N ALA A 132 -11.90 9.89 23.46
CA ALA A 132 -11.89 8.79 24.41
C ALA A 132 -12.10 7.39 23.75
N ALA A 133 -12.80 7.33 22.62
CA ALA A 133 -12.97 6.11 21.83
C ALA A 133 -11.75 5.76 20.94
N LEU A 134 -10.73 6.63 20.89
CA LEU A 134 -9.52 6.47 20.08
C LEU A 134 -8.24 6.51 20.94
N PRO A 135 -8.10 5.60 21.93
CA PRO A 135 -7.01 5.63 22.89
C PRO A 135 -5.62 5.44 22.25
N HIS A 136 -5.53 4.83 21.07
CA HIS A 136 -4.29 4.68 20.32
C HIS A 136 -3.74 6.00 19.74
N TYR A 137 -4.53 7.08 19.71
CA TYR A 137 -4.08 8.44 19.38
C TYR A 137 -3.83 9.32 20.62
N ALA A 138 -3.85 8.78 21.84
CA ALA A 138 -3.82 9.58 23.07
C ALA A 138 -2.61 10.54 23.15
N ASP A 139 -1.44 10.08 22.67
CA ASP A 139 -0.16 10.81 22.64
C ASP A 139 0.29 11.22 21.23
N TRP A 140 -0.60 11.15 20.23
CA TRP A 140 -0.36 11.59 18.86
C TRP A 140 -0.66 13.09 18.68
N GLY A 141 -0.07 13.67 17.63
CA GLY A 141 -0.45 14.98 17.13
C GLY A 141 -1.55 14.87 16.07
N PHE A 142 -2.15 16.00 15.69
CA PHE A 142 -3.19 16.07 14.68
C PHE A 142 -3.04 17.31 13.80
N ALA A 143 -3.22 17.15 12.48
CA ALA A 143 -3.46 18.28 11.58
C ALA A 143 -4.97 18.56 11.48
N VAL A 144 -5.35 19.83 11.62
CA VAL A 144 -6.74 20.28 11.61
C VAL A 144 -6.93 21.32 10.51
N PHE A 145 -7.71 20.95 9.49
CA PHE A 145 -7.99 21.78 8.32
C PHE A 145 -9.42 22.28 8.38
N GLN A 146 -9.61 23.60 8.41
CA GLN A 146 -10.94 24.21 8.45
C GLN A 146 -11.55 24.19 7.05
N LEU A 147 -12.78 23.68 6.94
CA LEU A 147 -13.52 23.55 5.68
C LEU A 147 -14.74 24.46 5.71
N ASP A 148 -14.78 25.39 4.76
CA ASP A 148 -15.98 26.18 4.47
C ASP A 148 -17.13 25.30 3.96
N PRO A 149 -18.40 25.72 4.19
CA PRO A 149 -19.54 25.11 3.54
C PRO A 149 -19.42 25.15 2.02
N GLY A 150 -19.93 24.11 1.39
CA GLY A 150 -19.89 23.90 -0.04
C GLY A 150 -20.42 22.50 -0.32
N LYS A 151 -21.20 22.34 -1.38
CA LYS A 151 -21.60 21.00 -1.83
C LYS A 151 -20.71 20.63 -3.01
N GLN A 152 -20.03 19.50 -2.90
CA GLN A 152 -19.09 18.95 -3.88
C GLN A 152 -18.02 19.94 -4.33
N LYS A 153 -17.41 20.58 -3.33
CA LYS A 153 -16.13 21.26 -3.48
C LYS A 153 -15.06 20.18 -3.58
N GLU A 154 -14.37 20.07 -4.71
CA GLU A 154 -13.08 19.38 -4.73
C GLU A 154 -12.12 20.19 -3.85
N ILE A 155 -11.61 19.53 -2.83
CA ILE A 155 -10.66 20.09 -1.87
C ILE A 155 -9.29 20.01 -2.53
N HIS A 156 -8.79 21.19 -2.90
CA HIS A 156 -7.42 21.41 -3.36
C HIS A 156 -6.41 20.66 -2.46
N PRO A 157 -5.31 20.09 -3.00
CA PRO A 157 -4.33 19.32 -2.24
C PRO A 157 -3.82 20.01 -0.97
N MET A 158 -4.25 19.52 0.18
CA MET A 158 -3.74 19.89 1.50
C MET A 158 -2.46 19.09 1.77
N ALA A 159 -1.34 19.76 2.04
CA ALA A 159 -0.06 19.10 2.25
C ALA A 159 0.63 19.48 3.56
N LEU A 160 1.37 18.53 4.10
CA LEU A 160 2.25 18.70 5.25
C LEU A 160 3.44 17.74 5.21
N ARG A 161 4.46 18.04 6.01
CA ARG A 161 5.54 17.11 6.37
C ARG A 161 5.76 17.07 7.88
N PHE A 162 5.97 15.88 8.42
CA PHE A 162 6.03 15.65 9.87
C PHE A 162 7.07 14.57 10.23
N PRO A 163 7.77 14.67 11.38
CA PRO A 163 8.69 13.63 11.85
C PRO A 163 7.91 12.34 12.12
N ARG A 164 8.46 11.19 11.68
CA ARG A 164 7.83 9.89 11.93
C ARG A 164 8.09 9.41 13.35
N ARG A 165 7.05 8.87 14.00
CA ARG A 165 7.14 8.05 15.22
C ARG A 165 7.89 6.74 15.00
N VAL A 166 7.69 6.13 13.83
CA VAL A 166 8.26 4.82 13.48
C VAL A 166 9.18 4.99 12.25
N PRO A 167 10.52 4.93 12.43
CA PRO A 167 11.46 5.02 11.32
C PRO A 167 11.23 3.92 10.26
N GLY A 168 11.35 4.28 8.98
CA GLY A 168 11.19 3.33 7.86
C GLY A 168 9.76 2.87 7.58
N ALA A 169 8.77 3.27 8.40
CA ALA A 169 7.35 3.10 8.10
C ALA A 169 6.80 4.29 7.31
N ILE A 170 5.68 4.06 6.62
CA ILE A 170 4.84 5.07 5.97
C ILE A 170 3.39 4.89 6.44
N TYR A 171 2.75 5.99 6.83
CA TYR A 171 1.42 6.03 7.45
C TYR A 171 0.38 6.71 6.54
N PHE A 172 -0.83 6.13 6.47
CA PHE A 172 -2.00 6.74 5.86
C PHE A 172 -3.12 6.91 6.89
N PRO A 173 -3.63 8.13 7.13
CA PRO A 173 -4.82 8.34 7.94
C PRO A 173 -6.05 7.87 7.17
N LEU A 174 -6.60 6.73 7.58
CA LEU A 174 -7.80 6.11 7.00
C LEU A 174 -8.92 5.94 8.03
N THR A 175 -8.73 6.31 9.30
CA THR A 175 -9.82 6.27 10.29
C THR A 175 -10.89 7.33 10.02
N HIS A 176 -12.14 6.89 10.06
CA HIS A 176 -13.35 7.64 9.77
C HIS A 176 -14.07 8.01 11.06
N VAL A 177 -14.40 9.29 11.20
CA VAL A 177 -15.37 9.79 12.18
C VAL A 177 -16.23 10.83 11.50
N HIS A 178 -17.54 10.70 11.64
CA HIS A 178 -18.52 11.72 11.27
C HIS A 178 -19.68 11.66 12.27
N ASP A 179 -20.46 12.74 12.37
CA ASP A 179 -21.67 12.80 13.21
C ASP A 179 -21.45 12.54 14.73
N GLY A 180 -20.20 12.56 15.20
CA GLY A 180 -19.83 12.18 16.56
C GLY A 180 -19.80 10.67 16.80
N TYR A 181 -19.81 9.86 15.73
CA TYR A 181 -19.77 8.40 15.72
C TYR A 181 -18.46 7.87 15.11
N LEU A 182 -17.96 6.78 15.70
CA LEU A 182 -16.83 5.98 15.22
C LEU A 182 -17.39 4.61 14.83
N PRO A 183 -17.62 4.32 13.54
CA PRO A 183 -18.06 2.99 13.11
C PRO A 183 -16.92 1.97 13.20
N GLU A 184 -17.25 0.69 13.35
CA GLU A 184 -16.27 -0.41 13.23
C GLU A 184 -15.86 -0.67 11.77
N ILE A 185 -16.81 -0.47 10.84
CA ILE A 185 -16.63 -0.64 9.39
C ILE A 185 -16.85 0.72 8.70
N ALA A 186 -15.89 1.13 7.87
CA ALA A 186 -15.95 2.33 7.06
C ALA A 186 -16.15 1.98 5.57
N GLU A 187 -17.01 2.75 4.89
CA GLU A 187 -17.08 2.76 3.42
C GLU A 187 -15.92 3.58 2.85
N LEU A 188 -15.14 2.98 1.94
CA LEU A 188 -13.96 3.60 1.34
C LEU A 188 -14.19 3.95 -0.13
N ASP A 189 -13.61 5.08 -0.55
CA ASP A 189 -13.44 5.53 -1.94
C ASP A 189 -12.12 6.33 -1.99
N HIS A 190 -11.01 5.59 -1.98
CA HIS A 190 -9.65 6.13 -1.86
C HIS A 190 -8.74 5.65 -2.99
N ALA A 191 -8.06 6.58 -3.66
CA ALA A 191 -6.84 6.32 -4.39
C ALA A 191 -5.64 6.65 -3.48
N LEU A 192 -4.84 5.62 -3.15
CA LEU A 192 -3.64 5.76 -2.34
C LEU A 192 -2.41 5.71 -3.24
N TYR A 193 -1.48 6.62 -3.00
CA TYR A 193 -0.21 6.73 -3.72
C TYR A 193 0.94 6.81 -2.71
N CYS A 194 2.10 6.24 -3.03
CA CYS A 194 3.28 6.43 -2.19
C CYS A 194 4.62 6.38 -2.92
N GLN A 195 5.62 6.99 -2.28
CA GLN A 195 7.05 6.75 -2.51
C GLN A 195 7.64 6.13 -1.24
N VAL A 196 8.36 5.03 -1.43
CA VAL A 196 8.75 4.11 -0.36
C VAL A 196 10.16 3.60 -0.58
N SER A 197 10.79 3.04 0.46
CA SER A 197 12.09 2.37 0.33
C SER A 197 12.02 1.21 -0.68
N PRO A 198 13.12 0.85 -1.38
CA PRO A 198 13.11 -0.25 -2.36
C PRO A 198 12.64 -1.61 -1.81
N LEU A 199 12.88 -1.88 -0.52
CA LEU A 199 12.36 -3.07 0.18
C LEU A 199 10.84 -3.05 0.25
N MET A 200 10.26 -1.96 0.77
CA MET A 200 8.80 -1.75 0.80
C MET A 200 8.21 -1.74 -0.61
N GLY A 201 8.93 -1.16 -1.57
CA GLY A 201 8.60 -1.18 -2.99
C GLY A 201 8.59 -2.57 -3.61
N THR A 202 9.22 -3.59 -3.01
CA THR A 202 9.14 -5.00 -3.43
C THR A 202 8.00 -5.73 -2.72
N LEU A 203 7.76 -5.43 -1.43
CA LEU A 203 6.66 -5.98 -0.63
C LEU A 203 5.27 -5.53 -1.11
N LEU A 204 5.18 -4.31 -1.68
CA LEU A 204 3.94 -3.77 -2.24
C LEU A 204 3.68 -4.30 -3.65
N GLU A 205 2.81 -5.32 -3.75
CA GLU A 205 2.12 -5.71 -4.99
C GLU A 205 1.03 -4.68 -5.40
N TRP A 206 1.21 -3.40 -5.04
CA TRP A 206 0.47 -2.22 -5.54
C TRP A 206 0.98 -1.84 -6.95
N ASP A 207 0.17 -1.16 -7.76
CA ASP A 207 0.56 -0.79 -9.14
C ASP A 207 1.85 0.05 -9.13
N PRO A 208 2.93 -0.36 -9.83
CA PRO A 208 4.09 0.50 -10.02
C PRO A 208 3.76 1.64 -10.99
N SER A 209 4.40 2.79 -10.82
CA SER A 209 4.45 3.78 -11.90
C SER A 209 5.29 3.26 -13.06
N HIS A 210 4.90 3.57 -14.30
CA HIS A 210 5.60 3.04 -15.49
C HIS A 210 6.89 3.81 -15.86
N ALA A 211 7.17 4.90 -15.15
CA ALA A 211 8.44 5.63 -15.15
C ALA A 211 8.60 6.41 -13.81
N PRO A 212 9.73 7.11 -13.57
CA PRO A 212 9.86 8.06 -12.46
C PRO A 212 8.77 9.12 -12.43
N LEU A 213 8.36 9.56 -11.23
CA LEU A 213 7.22 10.48 -11.09
C LEU A 213 7.49 11.87 -11.69
N GLY A 214 8.75 12.30 -11.78
CA GLY A 214 9.16 13.56 -12.42
C GLY A 214 8.84 13.65 -13.92
N ASN A 215 8.49 12.54 -14.58
CA ASN A 215 8.00 12.55 -15.97
C ASN A 215 6.53 13.00 -16.08
N TYR A 216 5.81 13.13 -14.96
CA TYR A 216 4.38 13.44 -14.91
C TYR A 216 4.07 14.57 -13.92
N VAL A 217 4.81 14.64 -12.81
CA VAL A 217 4.65 15.58 -11.70
C VAL A 217 5.80 16.59 -11.68
N ASP A 218 5.46 17.88 -11.62
CA ASP A 218 6.43 18.95 -11.43
C ASP A 218 6.93 18.96 -9.96
N GLY A 219 8.11 18.37 -9.74
CA GLY A 219 8.75 18.31 -8.41
C GLY A 219 9.04 19.68 -7.78
N SER A 220 9.13 20.76 -8.57
CA SER A 220 9.33 22.12 -8.06
C SER A 220 8.04 22.70 -7.49
N ARG A 221 6.91 22.52 -8.20
CA ARG A 221 5.56 22.86 -7.73
C ARG A 221 5.09 21.95 -6.60
N ALA A 222 5.62 20.73 -6.50
CA ALA A 222 5.40 19.81 -5.37
C ALA A 222 6.27 20.14 -4.14
N HIS A 223 7.09 21.20 -4.18
CA HIS A 223 7.90 21.70 -3.06
C HIS A 223 8.76 20.63 -2.34
N GLY A 224 9.24 19.62 -3.08
CA GLY A 224 10.07 18.54 -2.52
C GLY A 224 9.32 17.51 -1.68
N LEU A 225 7.98 17.49 -1.71
CA LEU A 225 7.15 16.43 -1.10
C LEU A 225 7.15 15.13 -1.91
N ILE A 226 7.57 15.18 -3.17
CA ILE A 226 7.66 14.08 -4.12
C ILE A 226 9.08 14.13 -4.72
N ASP A 227 9.79 13.01 -4.69
CA ASP A 227 11.08 12.86 -5.38
C ASP A 227 10.82 12.61 -6.88
N PRO A 228 11.24 13.50 -7.79
CA PRO A 228 11.02 13.33 -9.22
C PRO A 228 11.85 12.18 -9.84
N ALA A 229 12.95 11.75 -9.22
CA ALA A 229 13.82 10.70 -9.73
C ALA A 229 13.33 9.29 -9.37
N MET A 230 12.52 9.14 -8.32
CA MET A 230 11.91 7.87 -7.94
C MET A 230 10.59 7.61 -8.68
N GLY A 231 10.28 6.32 -8.91
CA GLY A 231 8.92 5.90 -9.23
C GLY A 231 7.99 5.99 -8.00
N GLY A 232 6.76 5.48 -8.15
CA GLY A 232 5.79 5.38 -7.05
C GLY A 232 4.97 4.09 -7.11
N ARG A 233 4.16 3.87 -6.08
CA ARG A 233 3.17 2.78 -5.97
C ARG A 233 1.76 3.36 -5.84
N ALA A 234 0.75 2.72 -6.43
CA ALA A 234 -0.64 3.12 -6.32
C ALA A 234 -1.60 1.95 -6.01
N SER A 235 -2.62 2.23 -5.20
CA SER A 235 -3.70 1.30 -4.91
C SER A 235 -5.04 2.04 -4.85
N VAL A 236 -6.13 1.28 -4.91
CA VAL A 236 -7.51 1.79 -4.78
C VAL A 236 -8.22 0.96 -3.74
N MET A 237 -8.77 1.61 -2.73
CA MET A 237 -9.65 1.01 -1.73
C MET A 237 -11.09 1.46 -2.01
N SER A 238 -11.99 0.49 -2.19
CA SER A 238 -13.40 0.75 -2.45
C SER A 238 -14.29 -0.21 -1.67
N GLY A 239 -15.39 0.31 -1.12
CA GLY A 239 -16.39 -0.46 -0.37
C GLY A 239 -16.08 -0.59 1.13
N PRO A 240 -16.85 -1.43 1.86
CA PRO A 240 -16.79 -1.55 3.31
C PRO A 240 -15.55 -2.29 3.79
N ALA A 241 -14.88 -1.76 4.83
CA ALA A 241 -13.72 -2.39 5.44
C ALA A 241 -13.48 -1.92 6.90
N PRO A 242 -12.61 -2.58 7.70
CA PRO A 242 -12.30 -2.18 9.07
C PRO A 242 -11.84 -0.72 9.18
N ASN A 243 -12.43 0.03 10.11
CA ASN A 243 -12.20 1.45 10.29
C ASN A 243 -10.89 1.76 11.05
N ARG A 244 -9.75 1.50 10.39
CA ARG A 244 -8.40 1.66 10.93
C ARG A 244 -7.48 2.32 9.91
N ASP A 245 -6.47 3.02 10.40
CA ASP A 245 -5.37 3.53 9.58
C ASP A 245 -4.54 2.41 8.94
N LEU A 246 -3.85 2.75 7.85
CA LEU A 246 -2.90 1.84 7.18
C LEU A 246 -1.47 2.24 7.52
N TRP A 247 -0.68 1.24 7.93
CA TRP A 247 0.76 1.32 8.11
C TRP A 247 1.45 0.42 7.09
N LEU A 248 2.43 0.98 6.37
CA LEU A 248 3.33 0.26 5.48
C LEU A 248 4.72 0.24 6.13
N GLN A 249 5.12 -0.90 6.68
CA GLN A 249 6.42 -1.09 7.32
C GLN A 249 6.97 -2.49 7.02
N PRO A 250 8.22 -2.65 6.54
CA PRO A 250 8.81 -3.98 6.35
C PRO A 250 8.91 -4.74 7.68
N PRO A 251 8.69 -6.06 7.70
CA PRO A 251 8.97 -6.89 8.88
C PRO A 251 10.40 -6.71 9.39
N ALA A 252 10.56 -6.72 10.72
CA ALA A 252 11.84 -6.43 11.35
C ALA A 252 12.93 -7.43 10.93
N GLY A 253 14.09 -6.91 10.49
CA GLY A 253 15.24 -7.72 10.07
C GLY A 253 15.16 -8.27 8.63
N LEU A 254 14.06 -8.06 7.90
CA LEU A 254 13.93 -8.47 6.50
C LEU A 254 14.74 -7.56 5.57
N THR A 255 15.39 -8.12 4.55
CA THR A 255 16.17 -7.39 3.54
C THR A 255 15.66 -7.68 2.12
N LEU A 256 16.22 -6.99 1.11
CA LEU A 256 15.91 -7.30 -0.30
C LEU A 256 16.40 -8.69 -0.71
N ASP A 257 17.53 -9.13 -0.16
CA ASP A 257 18.20 -10.40 -0.50
C ASP A 257 17.46 -11.62 0.12
N ASP A 258 16.51 -11.38 1.03
CA ASP A 258 15.59 -12.40 1.53
C ASP A 258 14.40 -12.62 0.56
N LEU A 259 13.98 -11.58 -0.19
CA LEU A 259 12.81 -11.62 -1.05
C LEU A 259 13.04 -12.24 -2.44
N SER A 260 14.28 -12.46 -2.85
CA SER A 260 14.59 -13.19 -4.08
C SER A 260 16.01 -13.75 -4.07
N GLY A 261 16.22 -14.88 -4.72
CA GLY A 261 17.54 -15.50 -4.78
C GLY A 261 17.71 -16.50 -5.92
N GLN A 262 18.95 -16.96 -6.11
CA GLN A 262 19.35 -17.96 -7.10
C GLN A 262 20.22 -19.02 -6.43
N GLY A 263 19.93 -20.29 -6.71
CA GLY A 263 20.80 -21.43 -6.42
C GLY A 263 21.25 -22.13 -7.70
N ASP A 264 21.97 -23.25 -7.57
CA ASP A 264 22.61 -23.93 -8.70
C ASP A 264 21.64 -24.30 -9.83
N SER A 265 20.39 -24.67 -9.51
CA SER A 265 19.37 -25.10 -10.47
C SER A 265 18.06 -24.32 -10.37
N PHE A 266 18.00 -23.20 -9.64
CA PHE A 266 16.74 -22.49 -9.37
C PHE A 266 16.88 -20.99 -9.17
N THR A 267 15.78 -20.26 -9.36
CA THR A 267 15.56 -18.91 -8.84
C THR A 267 14.21 -18.82 -8.15
N TYR A 268 14.09 -18.01 -7.11
CA TYR A 268 12.82 -17.69 -6.47
C TYR A 268 12.60 -16.19 -6.32
N ARG A 269 11.33 -15.79 -6.29
CA ARG A 269 10.86 -14.50 -5.78
C ARG A 269 9.73 -14.78 -4.78
N VAL A 270 9.87 -14.25 -3.58
CA VAL A 270 8.82 -14.26 -2.57
C VAL A 270 7.72 -13.30 -3.00
N ARG A 271 6.46 -13.72 -2.84
CA ARG A 271 5.27 -12.92 -3.12
C ARG A 271 4.51 -12.65 -1.83
N THR A 272 3.98 -11.44 -1.75
CA THR A 272 3.41 -10.82 -0.55
C THR A 272 2.14 -10.05 -0.90
N VAL A 273 1.30 -10.65 -1.76
CA VAL A 273 0.03 -10.07 -2.19
C VAL A 273 -0.87 -9.83 -0.98
N PHE A 274 -0.85 -10.71 0.01
CA PHE A 274 -1.73 -10.66 1.18
C PHE A 274 -1.23 -9.74 2.30
N HIS A 275 0.09 -9.47 2.37
CA HIS A 275 0.73 -8.64 3.41
C HIS A 275 0.10 -7.24 3.55
N TYR A 276 -0.37 -6.66 2.43
CA TYR A 276 -1.13 -5.41 2.40
C TYR A 276 -2.47 -5.54 1.63
N ALA A 277 -3.05 -6.75 1.57
CA ALA A 277 -4.34 -6.99 0.91
C ALA A 277 -5.52 -6.52 1.76
N TRP A 278 -5.97 -5.31 1.51
CA TRP A 278 -7.12 -4.73 2.20
C TRP A 278 -8.46 -5.41 1.88
N SER A 279 -8.67 -5.84 0.62
CA SER A 279 -9.96 -6.38 0.14
C SER A 279 -10.08 -7.91 0.16
N ARG A 280 -9.00 -8.65 0.43
CA ARG A 280 -8.97 -10.13 0.38
C ARG A 280 -8.84 -10.84 1.73
N TYR A 281 -8.69 -10.08 2.81
CA TYR A 281 -8.51 -10.60 4.18
C TYR A 281 -9.51 -11.70 4.58
N HIS A 282 -10.76 -11.60 4.12
CA HIS A 282 -11.86 -12.50 4.49
C HIS A 282 -11.96 -13.77 3.62
N LEU A 283 -11.05 -13.97 2.66
CA LEU A 283 -11.04 -15.15 1.79
C LEU A 283 -10.02 -16.19 2.28
N GLU A 284 -8.78 -15.76 2.51
CA GLU A 284 -7.65 -16.63 2.89
C GLU A 284 -6.96 -16.05 4.15
N PRO A 285 -7.54 -16.19 5.36
CA PRO A 285 -7.00 -15.57 6.57
C PRO A 285 -5.65 -16.15 6.99
N GLU A 286 -5.37 -17.43 6.70
CA GLU A 286 -4.10 -18.12 6.94
C GLU A 286 -2.98 -17.49 6.11
N TRP A 287 -3.22 -17.21 4.82
CA TRP A 287 -2.27 -16.52 3.95
C TRP A 287 -2.00 -15.08 4.41
N HIS A 288 -2.98 -14.41 5.01
CA HIS A 288 -2.77 -13.11 5.65
C HIS A 288 -1.92 -13.24 6.92
N ASP A 289 -2.14 -14.24 7.78
CA ASP A 289 -1.28 -14.47 8.96
C ASP A 289 0.17 -14.76 8.56
N THR A 290 0.38 -15.69 7.63
CA THR A 290 1.70 -16.02 7.10
C THR A 290 2.42 -14.80 6.54
N SER A 291 1.75 -14.01 5.70
CA SER A 291 2.35 -12.83 5.08
C SER A 291 2.52 -11.66 6.06
N ALA A 292 1.67 -11.50 7.07
CA ALA A 292 1.80 -10.44 8.08
C ALA A 292 2.85 -10.76 9.17
N ASN A 293 2.81 -11.98 9.71
CA ASN A 293 3.49 -12.35 10.95
C ASN A 293 4.68 -13.31 10.72
N LYS A 294 4.60 -14.21 9.74
CA LYS A 294 5.61 -15.27 9.51
C LYS A 294 6.56 -15.01 8.33
N LEU A 295 6.39 -13.90 7.59
CA LEU A 295 7.14 -13.62 6.35
C LEU A 295 8.68 -13.74 6.48
N PRO A 296 9.36 -13.28 7.55
CA PRO A 296 10.80 -13.49 7.71
C PRO A 296 11.23 -14.96 7.85
N ALA A 297 10.36 -15.82 8.40
CA ALA A 297 10.57 -17.27 8.44
C ALA A 297 10.32 -17.87 7.05
N LEU A 298 9.25 -17.47 6.36
CA LEU A 298 8.95 -17.90 5.00
C LEU A 298 10.11 -17.59 4.02
N CYS A 299 10.64 -16.37 4.01
CA CYS A 299 11.76 -16.00 3.13
C CYS A 299 13.02 -16.84 3.39
N ARG A 300 13.34 -17.09 4.67
CA ARG A 300 14.45 -17.94 5.10
C ARG A 300 14.24 -19.39 4.67
N GLY A 301 13.07 -19.94 4.95
CA GLY A 301 12.71 -21.32 4.64
C GLY A 301 12.66 -21.58 3.14
N ILE A 302 12.16 -20.64 2.32
CA ILE A 302 12.23 -20.76 0.86
C ILE A 302 13.69 -20.83 0.40
N ARG A 303 14.56 -19.95 0.91
CA ARG A 303 15.99 -19.93 0.55
C ARG A 303 16.71 -21.22 0.92
N GLU A 304 16.51 -21.71 2.14
CA GLU A 304 17.22 -22.86 2.70
C GLU A 304 16.60 -24.20 2.27
N GLY A 305 15.27 -24.28 2.28
CA GLY A 305 14.48 -25.43 1.82
C GLY A 305 14.61 -25.71 0.33
N LEU A 306 14.69 -24.68 -0.55
CA LEU A 306 14.93 -24.92 -1.98
C LEU A 306 16.32 -25.52 -2.24
N VAL A 307 17.36 -25.13 -1.48
CA VAL A 307 18.69 -25.76 -1.59
C VAL A 307 18.60 -27.23 -1.21
N GLU A 308 17.97 -27.57 -0.09
CA GLU A 308 17.84 -28.96 0.35
C GLU A 308 16.96 -29.79 -0.61
N LEU A 309 15.79 -29.28 -0.99
CA LEU A 309 14.81 -29.97 -1.82
C LEU A 309 15.36 -30.23 -3.24
N THR A 310 16.06 -29.25 -3.83
CA THR A 310 16.69 -29.43 -5.15
C THR A 310 17.91 -30.34 -5.07
N ALA A 311 18.76 -30.23 -4.05
CA ALA A 311 19.90 -31.14 -3.85
C ALA A 311 19.45 -32.60 -3.65
N ARG A 312 18.42 -32.84 -2.83
CA ARG A 312 17.82 -34.17 -2.60
C ARG A 312 17.28 -34.79 -3.90
N ASN A 313 16.59 -34.00 -4.72
CA ASN A 313 15.86 -34.50 -5.89
C ASN A 313 16.60 -34.32 -7.23
N ALA A 314 17.77 -33.69 -7.27
CA ALA A 314 18.44 -33.26 -8.51
C ALA A 314 18.51 -34.33 -9.61
N ARG A 315 18.85 -35.58 -9.22
CA ARG A 315 18.91 -36.71 -10.16
C ARG A 315 17.53 -37.23 -10.58
N ALA A 316 16.55 -37.24 -9.69
CA ALA A 316 15.20 -37.73 -9.97
C ALA A 316 14.42 -36.77 -10.88
N TRP A 317 14.50 -35.48 -10.58
CA TRP A 317 13.86 -34.42 -11.37
C TRP A 317 14.67 -33.97 -12.59
N GLN A 318 15.83 -34.59 -12.85
CA GLN A 318 16.74 -34.24 -13.96
C GLN A 318 17.11 -32.74 -13.99
N LEU A 319 17.40 -32.17 -12.83
CA LEU A 319 17.76 -30.75 -12.69
C LEU A 319 19.09 -30.43 -13.39
N GLY A 320 19.19 -29.20 -13.90
CA GLY A 320 20.36 -28.68 -14.61
C GLY A 320 20.74 -27.29 -14.11
N PRO A 321 21.95 -26.79 -14.46
CA PRO A 321 22.44 -25.50 -14.00
C PRO A 321 21.53 -24.35 -14.46
N TYR A 322 21.19 -23.44 -13.53
CA TYR A 322 20.30 -22.33 -13.82
C TYR A 322 20.91 -21.38 -14.86
N SER A 323 20.11 -21.05 -15.87
CA SER A 323 20.52 -20.10 -16.90
C SER A 323 19.32 -19.40 -17.52
N THR A 324 19.38 -18.07 -17.58
CA THR A 324 18.37 -17.24 -18.27
C THR A 324 18.32 -17.48 -19.79
N LYS A 325 19.29 -18.22 -20.35
CA LYS A 325 19.33 -18.66 -21.74
C LYS A 325 18.54 -19.95 -22.01
N LEU A 326 18.10 -20.67 -20.97
CA LEU A 326 17.23 -21.84 -21.13
C LEU A 326 15.84 -21.39 -21.59
N GLN A 327 15.24 -22.19 -22.48
CA GLN A 327 13.89 -21.97 -22.97
C GLN A 327 12.90 -21.95 -21.79
N PRO A 328 12.11 -20.88 -21.62
CA PRO A 328 11.14 -20.77 -20.54
C PRO A 328 9.84 -21.52 -20.86
N TYR A 329 9.33 -22.21 -19.85
CA TYR A 329 8.02 -22.86 -19.77
C TYR A 329 7.33 -22.42 -18.47
N PHE A 330 6.05 -22.69 -18.32
CA PHE A 330 5.28 -22.35 -17.13
C PHE A 330 4.24 -23.42 -16.80
N MET A 331 3.83 -23.48 -15.53
CA MET A 331 2.64 -24.20 -15.08
C MET A 331 1.41 -23.28 -15.17
N ASN A 332 0.27 -23.82 -15.59
CA ASN A 332 -1.04 -23.16 -15.50
C ASN A 332 -2.01 -24.09 -14.76
N GLY A 333 -2.07 -23.97 -13.43
CA GLY A 333 -2.59 -25.04 -12.57
C GLY A 333 -1.83 -26.34 -12.81
N ASP A 334 -2.52 -27.48 -12.83
CA ASP A 334 -1.94 -28.82 -13.02
C ASP A 334 -1.50 -29.11 -14.47
N GLN A 335 -1.34 -28.09 -15.31
CA GLN A 335 -0.90 -28.21 -16.71
C GLN A 335 0.46 -27.54 -16.88
N LEU A 336 1.50 -28.37 -16.98
CA LEU A 336 2.74 -27.95 -17.64
C LEU A 336 2.39 -27.55 -19.08
N TRP A 337 2.75 -26.34 -19.49
CA TRP A 337 2.28 -25.81 -20.76
C TRP A 337 3.02 -26.39 -21.97
N ILE A 338 2.56 -27.57 -22.39
CA ILE A 338 2.88 -28.26 -23.64
C ILE A 338 1.57 -28.41 -24.41
N GLY A 339 1.46 -27.83 -25.61
CA GLY A 339 0.18 -27.79 -26.31
C GLY A 339 0.15 -26.75 -27.41
N ASN A 340 -1.05 -26.30 -27.78
CA ASN A 340 -1.21 -25.34 -28.86
C ASN A 340 -0.71 -23.95 -28.45
N ASP A 341 0.26 -23.40 -29.17
CA ASP A 341 0.64 -21.98 -29.04
C ASP A 341 -0.62 -21.11 -29.19
N TYR A 342 -0.91 -20.28 -28.18
CA TYR A 342 -2.14 -19.49 -28.11
C TYR A 342 -2.25 -18.45 -29.24
N THR A 343 -1.14 -18.15 -29.91
CA THR A 343 -1.04 -17.19 -31.02
C THR A 343 -1.30 -17.84 -32.38
N THR A 344 -0.98 -19.13 -32.56
CA THR A 344 -1.03 -19.82 -33.86
C THR A 344 -1.96 -21.05 -33.89
N GLY A 345 -2.38 -21.56 -32.74
CA GLY A 345 -3.16 -22.78 -32.60
C GLY A 345 -2.40 -24.07 -32.88
N GLN A 346 -1.08 -24.02 -33.11
CA GLN A 346 -0.28 -25.20 -33.47
C GLN A 346 0.28 -25.92 -32.24
N ARG A 347 0.09 -27.25 -32.18
CA ARG A 347 0.60 -28.11 -31.10
C ARG A 347 2.12 -28.09 -31.09
N VAL A 348 2.69 -27.47 -30.06
CA VAL A 348 4.09 -27.63 -29.67
C VAL A 348 4.31 -29.10 -29.29
N GLU A 349 5.31 -29.73 -29.90
CA GLU A 349 5.71 -31.11 -29.58
C GLU A 349 6.30 -31.19 -28.16
N GLU A 350 6.36 -32.40 -27.59
CA GLU A 350 6.94 -32.58 -26.25
C GLU A 350 8.42 -32.15 -26.25
N PRO A 351 8.82 -31.20 -25.39
CA PRO A 351 10.13 -30.55 -25.49
C PRO A 351 11.25 -31.46 -25.00
N LEU A 352 11.84 -32.20 -25.94
CA LEU A 352 12.99 -33.08 -25.70
C LEU A 352 14.29 -32.28 -25.52
N GLY A 353 14.55 -31.78 -24.32
CA GLY A 353 15.85 -31.24 -23.94
C GLY A 353 15.87 -30.37 -22.69
N PRO A 354 16.94 -29.59 -22.50
CA PRO A 354 17.08 -28.65 -21.38
C PRO A 354 16.09 -27.48 -21.47
N GLY A 355 15.59 -27.04 -20.32
CA GLY A 355 14.67 -25.90 -20.22
C GLY A 355 14.51 -25.43 -18.78
N ARG A 356 13.65 -24.43 -18.55
CA ARG A 356 13.29 -23.97 -17.20
C ARG A 356 11.79 -23.77 -17.08
N ILE A 357 11.20 -24.26 -15.99
CA ILE A 357 9.76 -24.16 -15.72
C ILE A 357 9.55 -23.14 -14.60
N ALA A 358 8.72 -22.14 -14.84
CA ALA A 358 8.15 -21.29 -13.80
C ALA A 358 6.97 -21.99 -13.15
N PHE A 359 7.18 -22.41 -11.90
CA PHE A 359 6.17 -22.95 -10.99
C PHE A 359 5.53 -21.82 -10.17
N ARG A 360 4.30 -22.08 -9.73
CA ARG A 360 3.51 -21.16 -8.90
C ARG A 360 2.88 -21.88 -7.71
N PRO A 361 3.72 -22.48 -6.83
CA PRO A 361 3.23 -23.21 -5.68
C PRO A 361 2.57 -22.26 -4.67
N PHE A 362 1.49 -22.75 -4.10
CA PHE A 362 0.75 -22.21 -2.95
C PHE A 362 0.31 -23.40 -2.10
N GLY A 363 0.05 -23.17 -0.82
CA GLY A 363 -0.38 -24.19 0.13
C GLY A 363 -1.63 -23.78 0.89
N GLU A 364 -1.97 -24.51 1.95
CA GLU A 364 -3.06 -24.14 2.85
C GLU A 364 -2.67 -22.90 3.68
N LEU A 365 -1.38 -22.75 4.03
CA LEU A 365 -0.88 -21.65 4.85
C LEU A 365 -0.21 -20.54 4.02
N VAL A 366 0.27 -20.84 2.81
CA VAL A 366 1.15 -19.94 2.04
C VAL A 366 0.57 -19.50 0.69
N GLU A 367 0.49 -18.18 0.48
CA GLU A 367 0.08 -17.59 -0.80
C GLU A 367 1.02 -17.94 -1.96
N GLN A 368 0.53 -17.80 -3.19
CA GLN A 368 1.22 -18.21 -4.42
C GLN A 368 2.56 -17.49 -4.66
N GLN A 369 3.65 -18.23 -4.48
CA GLN A 369 5.04 -17.80 -4.71
C GLN A 369 5.43 -17.91 -6.20
N ASP A 370 6.52 -17.26 -6.62
CA ASP A 370 7.11 -17.43 -7.96
C ASP A 370 8.45 -18.18 -7.84
N ILE A 371 8.50 -19.45 -8.26
CA ILE A 371 9.70 -20.31 -8.18
C ILE A 371 10.00 -20.87 -9.57
N SER A 372 11.24 -20.78 -10.04
CA SER A 372 11.64 -21.32 -11.35
C SER A 372 12.78 -22.33 -11.19
N LEU A 373 12.57 -23.56 -11.66
CA LEU A 373 13.58 -24.61 -11.68
C LEU A 373 14.14 -24.80 -13.10
N SER A 374 15.42 -25.14 -13.21
CA SER A 374 16.12 -25.46 -14.45
C SER A 374 16.42 -26.95 -14.56
N PHE A 375 16.24 -27.47 -15.76
CA PHE A 375 16.23 -28.89 -16.08
C PHE A 375 17.24 -29.20 -17.17
N ALA A 376 18.02 -30.28 -17.01
CA ALA A 376 18.86 -30.85 -18.04
C ALA A 376 18.04 -31.62 -19.09
N GLN A 377 16.91 -32.19 -18.65
CA GLN A 377 15.85 -32.74 -19.48
C GLN A 377 14.52 -32.40 -18.81
N LEU A 378 13.61 -31.75 -19.54
CA LEU A 378 12.31 -31.35 -18.99
C LEU A 378 11.48 -32.56 -18.53
N PRO A 379 10.78 -32.45 -17.39
CA PRO A 379 9.84 -33.47 -16.90
C PRO A 379 8.62 -33.59 -17.80
N ASN A 380 7.94 -34.75 -17.75
CA ASN A 380 6.58 -34.87 -18.28
C ASN A 380 5.57 -34.15 -17.36
N GLN A 381 4.30 -34.12 -17.75
CA GLN A 381 3.26 -33.39 -17.01
C GLN A 381 3.06 -33.92 -15.57
N ASP A 382 3.14 -35.23 -15.33
CA ASP A 382 2.88 -35.83 -14.01
C ASP A 382 4.09 -35.68 -13.08
N ASP A 383 5.31 -35.78 -13.60
CA ASP A 383 6.52 -35.38 -12.86
C ASP A 383 6.48 -33.87 -12.51
N ALA A 384 6.04 -33.01 -13.43
CA ALA A 384 5.91 -31.57 -13.18
C ALA A 384 4.84 -31.24 -12.12
N ARG A 385 3.73 -32.00 -12.08
CA ARG A 385 2.74 -31.94 -11.00
C ARG A 385 3.36 -32.34 -9.66
N ALA A 386 4.03 -33.49 -9.60
CA ALA A 386 4.68 -33.97 -8.39
C ALA A 386 5.74 -32.99 -7.85
N ILE A 387 6.50 -32.33 -8.74
CA ILE A 387 7.42 -31.24 -8.39
C ILE A 387 6.67 -30.04 -7.79
N ASN A 388 5.53 -29.63 -8.38
CA ASN A 388 4.74 -28.52 -7.86
C ASN A 388 4.12 -28.86 -6.49
N CYS A 389 3.63 -30.09 -6.28
CA CYS A 389 3.15 -30.56 -4.97
C CYS A 389 4.27 -30.54 -3.92
N ALA A 390 5.45 -31.10 -4.22
CA ALA A 390 6.59 -31.09 -3.30
C ALA A 390 7.11 -29.66 -2.99
N LEU A 391 6.91 -28.70 -3.90
CA LEU A 391 7.15 -27.28 -3.62
C LEU A 391 6.07 -26.67 -2.70
N SER A 392 4.79 -27.01 -2.88
CA SER A 392 3.70 -26.57 -1.98
C SER A 392 3.85 -27.16 -0.57
N GLU A 393 4.08 -28.46 -0.45
CA GLU A 393 4.32 -29.16 0.83
C GLU A 393 5.49 -28.53 1.60
N MET A 394 6.56 -28.15 0.90
CA MET A 394 7.69 -27.43 1.48
C MET A 394 7.27 -26.05 2.03
N LEU A 395 6.43 -25.30 1.31
CA LEU A 395 5.98 -23.97 1.75
C LEU A 395 5.17 -24.02 3.04
N ASP A 396 4.21 -24.95 3.16
CA ASP A 396 3.40 -25.05 4.37
C ASP A 396 4.25 -25.55 5.56
N GLN A 397 5.13 -26.54 5.36
CA GLN A 397 6.04 -27.03 6.41
C GLN A 397 6.95 -25.92 6.98
N ILE A 398 7.48 -25.03 6.13
CA ILE A 398 8.27 -23.86 6.55
C ILE A 398 7.50 -22.94 7.51
N VAL A 399 6.17 -22.94 7.43
CA VAL A 399 5.27 -22.01 8.11
C VAL A 399 4.58 -22.66 9.32
N ASP A 400 4.45 -23.99 9.36
CA ASP A 400 4.08 -24.74 10.57
C ASP A 400 5.22 -24.78 11.60
N ASP A 401 6.48 -24.84 11.16
CA ASP A 401 7.67 -24.85 12.04
C ASP A 401 8.03 -23.48 12.67
N ALA A 402 7.23 -22.42 12.41
CA ALA A 402 7.55 -21.00 12.69
C ALA A 402 6.55 -20.28 13.61
#